data_AF-A0AA86JSK8-F1
#
_entry.id   AF-A0AA86JSK8-F1
#
_cell.length_a   1.000
_cell.length_b   1.000
_cell.length_c   1.000
_cell.angle_alpha   90.00
_cell.angle_beta   90.00
_cell.angle_gamma   90.00
#
_symmetry.space_group_name_H-M   'P 1'
#
loop_
_entity.id
_entity.type
_entity.pdbx_description
1 polymer ?
#
loop_
_entity_poly.entity_id
_entity_poly.type
_entity_poly.pdbx_seq_one_letter_code
_entity_poly.pdbx_strand_id
1 'polypeptide(L)'
;MNEGEIERLKFGFYQTLALKKLTILNINKFMNMEVNLKTALMIYKIMIQLENKIHYSGYSKIMFKYLLEYKIISDDEYEELYYFYDDTEDEEWTEEEWMAYTESYEQREQSLNYLLEKLCEKKGLNYYYENSMNIFIGKDINMDIFGEHQKVFRDDVVDYGEVANFEDMDEEELSDEYCDAFEDDLLCHVIENFELTQLQIELLNKYLHDTGYFTYPSQVYTKSGNTYIEISRNTMFESVGKTFIVNLLLVLEDLI
;
A
#
# COMPACT_ATOMS: atom_id res chain seq x y z
N MET A 1 -23.26 25.23 -21.48
CA MET A 1 -22.33 24.65 -20.49
C MET A 1 -23.14 23.84 -19.51
N ASN A 2 -23.05 22.52 -19.59
CA ASN A 2 -23.62 21.63 -18.57
C ASN A 2 -22.64 21.46 -17.40
N GLU A 3 -23.10 20.85 -16.30
CA GLU A 3 -22.30 20.68 -15.08
C GLU A 3 -21.01 19.89 -15.32
N GLY A 4 -21.04 18.85 -16.16
CA GLY A 4 -19.85 18.09 -16.52
C GLY A 4 -18.80 18.89 -17.30
N GLU A 5 -19.22 19.82 -18.16
CA GLU A 5 -18.31 20.76 -18.84
C GLU A 5 -17.68 21.74 -17.85
N ILE A 6 -18.44 22.19 -16.85
CA ILE A 6 -17.93 23.07 -15.78
C ILE A 6 -16.88 22.33 -14.94
N GLU A 7 -17.13 21.08 -14.57
CA GLU A 7 -16.17 20.27 -13.80
C GLU A 7 -14.89 20.00 -14.57
N ARG A 8 -14.98 19.63 -15.86
CA ARG A 8 -13.80 19.46 -16.72
C ARG A 8 -12.97 20.73 -16.82
N LEU A 9 -13.61 21.89 -16.96
CA LEU A 9 -12.90 23.18 -16.98
C LEU A 9 -12.23 23.51 -15.65
N LYS A 10 -12.91 23.27 -14.51
CA LYS A 10 -12.33 23.44 -13.17
C LYS A 10 -11.13 22.53 -12.97
N PHE A 11 -11.26 21.26 -13.34
CA PHE A 11 -10.18 20.28 -13.26
C PHE A 11 -8.97 20.71 -14.10
N GLY A 12 -9.17 21.07 -15.37
CA GLY A 12 -8.09 21.56 -16.24
C GLY A 12 -7.43 22.85 -15.71
N PHE A 13 -8.21 23.76 -15.11
CA PHE A 13 -7.66 24.95 -14.46
C PHE A 13 -6.78 24.59 -13.25
N TYR A 14 -7.21 23.69 -12.37
CA TYR A 14 -6.42 23.24 -11.23
C TYR A 14 -5.14 22.52 -11.66
N GLN A 15 -5.21 21.65 -12.66
CA GLN A 15 -4.02 21.01 -13.24
C GLN A 15 -3.04 22.05 -13.79
N THR A 16 -3.54 23.08 -14.49
CA THR A 16 -2.70 24.17 -15.01
C THR A 16 -2.01 24.95 -13.89
N LEU A 17 -2.73 25.25 -12.81
CA LEU A 17 -2.15 25.92 -11.63
C LEU A 17 -1.08 25.07 -10.96
N ALA A 18 -1.31 23.76 -10.82
CA ALA A 18 -0.36 22.82 -10.26
C ALA A 18 0.93 22.73 -11.11
N LEU A 19 0.81 22.61 -12.43
CA LEU A 19 1.97 22.64 -13.35
C LEU A 19 2.76 23.95 -13.28
N LYS A 20 2.06 25.09 -13.21
CA LYS A 20 2.70 26.39 -13.02
C LYS A 20 3.47 26.45 -11.70
N LYS A 21 2.90 25.90 -10.62
CA LYS A 21 3.55 25.83 -9.31
C LYS A 21 4.81 24.96 -9.35
N LEU A 22 4.78 23.81 -10.03
CA LEU A 22 5.97 22.98 -10.25
C LEU A 22 7.09 23.72 -10.98
N THR A 23 6.73 24.54 -11.98
CA THR A 23 7.71 25.35 -12.72
C THR A 23 8.39 26.37 -11.79
N ILE A 24 7.62 27.03 -10.91
CA ILE A 24 8.15 27.99 -9.93
C ILE A 24 9.05 27.30 -8.91
N LEU A 25 8.66 26.10 -8.43
CA LEU A 25 9.43 25.32 -7.47
C LEU A 25 10.67 24.65 -8.08
N ASN A 26 10.82 24.69 -9.41
CA ASN A 26 11.92 24.15 -10.19
C ASN A 26 12.09 22.62 -10.01
N ILE A 27 11.27 21.88 -10.75
CA ILE A 27 11.30 20.41 -10.75
C ILE A 27 12.67 19.82 -11.11
N ASN A 28 13.45 20.47 -11.99
CA ASN A 28 14.78 19.97 -12.35
C ASN A 28 15.72 19.97 -11.14
N LYS A 29 15.63 21.00 -10.29
CA LYS A 29 16.37 21.02 -9.02
C LYS A 29 15.91 19.93 -8.07
N PHE A 30 14.61 19.63 -8.02
CA PHE A 30 14.13 18.48 -7.26
C PHE A 30 14.73 17.17 -7.77
N MET A 31 14.65 16.90 -9.08
CA MET A 31 15.21 15.70 -9.70
C MET A 31 16.72 15.54 -9.46
N ASN A 32 17.45 16.65 -9.35
CA ASN A 32 18.89 16.68 -9.08
C ASN A 32 19.27 16.71 -7.59
N MET A 33 18.30 16.60 -6.68
CA MET A 33 18.52 16.72 -5.23
C MET A 33 19.07 18.09 -4.75
N GLU A 34 18.71 19.17 -5.43
CA GLU A 34 19.21 20.53 -5.16
C GLU A 34 18.22 21.43 -4.38
N VAL A 35 17.08 20.90 -3.94
CA VAL A 35 16.13 21.64 -3.09
C VAL A 35 16.16 21.12 -1.66
N ASN A 36 15.65 21.90 -0.69
CA ASN A 36 15.49 21.37 0.67
C ASN A 36 14.31 20.40 0.78
N LEU A 37 14.31 19.55 1.81
CA LEU A 37 13.26 18.55 2.06
C LEU A 37 11.85 19.14 2.03
N LYS A 38 11.61 20.29 2.66
CA LYS A 38 10.30 20.95 2.67
C LYS A 38 9.80 21.24 1.24
N THR A 39 10.70 21.70 0.38
CA THR A 39 10.39 22.00 -1.02
C THR A 39 10.22 20.71 -1.82
N ALA A 40 11.04 19.70 -1.56
CA ALA A 40 10.91 18.37 -2.16
C ALA A 40 9.54 17.75 -1.87
N LEU A 41 9.10 17.76 -0.61
CA LEU A 41 7.77 17.29 -0.19
C LEU A 41 6.65 18.06 -0.90
N MET A 42 6.77 19.40 -1.02
CA MET A 42 5.79 20.20 -1.75
C MET A 42 5.71 19.84 -3.23
N ILE A 43 6.85 19.62 -3.88
CA ILE A 43 6.91 19.19 -5.28
C ILE A 43 6.29 17.79 -5.41
N TYR A 44 6.69 16.86 -4.56
CA TYR A 44 6.21 15.48 -4.54
C TYR A 44 4.70 15.38 -4.35
N LYS A 45 4.11 16.12 -3.40
CA LYS A 45 2.65 16.22 -3.22
C LYS A 45 1.93 16.68 -4.48
N ILE A 46 2.48 17.66 -5.20
CA ILE A 46 1.87 18.16 -6.45
C ILE A 46 1.99 17.10 -7.56
N MET A 47 3.11 16.37 -7.61
CA MET A 47 3.33 15.28 -8.57
C MET A 47 2.30 14.15 -8.40
N ILE A 48 2.09 13.71 -7.17
CA ILE A 48 1.07 12.71 -6.78
C ILE A 48 -0.34 13.13 -7.23
N GLN A 49 -0.69 14.41 -7.02
CA GLN A 49 -2.00 14.95 -7.38
C GLN A 49 -2.23 15.03 -8.88
N LEU A 50 -1.17 15.27 -9.66
CA LEU A 50 -1.27 15.41 -11.11
C LEU A 50 -1.38 14.07 -11.84
N GLU A 51 -1.02 12.95 -11.19
CA GLU A 51 -0.99 11.59 -11.78
C GLU A 51 -0.19 11.48 -13.09
N ASN A 52 0.62 12.49 -13.43
CA ASN A 52 1.18 12.65 -14.76
C ASN A 52 2.55 11.96 -14.85
N LYS A 53 2.54 10.62 -14.80
CA LYS A 53 3.75 9.77 -14.89
C LYS A 53 4.56 10.04 -16.16
N ILE A 54 3.91 10.44 -17.25
CA ILE A 54 4.50 10.61 -18.60
C ILE A 54 5.53 11.74 -18.66
N HIS A 55 5.35 12.82 -17.89
CA HIS A 55 6.23 14.00 -18.02
C HIS A 55 7.42 14.02 -17.06
N TYR A 56 7.39 13.22 -16.00
CA TYR A 56 8.37 13.28 -14.92
C TYR A 56 8.53 11.91 -14.27
N SER A 57 9.12 10.95 -14.99
CA SER A 57 9.39 9.62 -14.47
C SER A 57 10.40 9.65 -13.30
N GLY A 58 10.32 8.65 -12.41
CA GLY A 58 11.29 8.49 -11.31
C GLY A 58 11.14 9.44 -10.11
N TYR A 59 10.10 10.27 -10.05
CA TYR A 59 9.90 11.23 -8.95
C TYR A 59 9.78 10.55 -7.56
N SER A 60 9.18 9.36 -7.46
CA SER A 60 9.14 8.58 -6.21
C SER A 60 10.53 8.06 -5.80
N LYS A 61 11.34 7.63 -6.76
CA LYS A 61 12.75 7.24 -6.54
C LYS A 61 13.58 8.42 -6.03
N ILE A 62 13.38 9.61 -6.59
CA ILE A 62 14.04 10.84 -6.10
C ILE A 62 13.57 11.20 -4.70
N MET A 63 12.26 11.11 -4.41
CA MET A 63 11.75 11.38 -3.06
C MET A 63 12.32 10.41 -2.03
N PHE A 64 12.46 9.12 -2.35
CA PHE A 64 13.16 8.15 -1.50
C PHE A 64 14.58 8.59 -1.15
N LYS A 65 15.36 9.09 -2.13
CA LYS A 65 16.71 9.59 -1.87
C LYS A 65 16.71 10.81 -0.95
N TYR A 66 15.71 11.69 -1.06
CA TYR A 66 15.53 12.78 -0.08
C TYR A 66 15.22 12.24 1.33
N LEU A 67 14.38 11.21 1.45
CA LEU A 67 14.11 10.61 2.76
C LEU A 67 15.39 10.04 3.40
N LEU A 68 16.24 9.42 2.59
CA LEU A 68 17.54 8.91 3.02
C LEU A 68 18.53 10.04 3.40
N GLU A 69 18.73 11.03 2.52
CA GLU A 69 19.66 12.13 2.75
C GLU A 69 19.34 12.88 4.07
N TYR A 70 18.05 13.03 4.37
CA TYR A 70 17.56 13.71 5.56
C TYR A 70 17.35 12.77 6.76
N LYS A 71 17.80 11.51 6.67
CA LYS A 71 17.76 10.49 7.75
C LYS A 71 16.37 10.24 8.31
N ILE A 72 15.35 10.30 7.45
CA ILE A 72 13.99 9.89 7.79
C ILE A 72 13.93 8.36 7.79
N ILE A 73 14.59 7.75 6.80
CA ILE A 73 14.88 6.32 6.70
C ILE A 73 16.40 6.10 6.80
N SER A 74 16.79 4.90 7.22
CA SER A 74 18.17 4.40 7.28
C SER A 74 18.64 3.87 5.93
N ASP A 75 19.96 3.66 5.81
CA ASP A 75 20.55 3.01 4.63
C ASP A 75 20.02 1.58 4.46
N ASP A 76 19.88 0.82 5.57
CA ASP A 76 19.34 -0.55 5.55
C ASP A 76 17.88 -0.57 5.05
N GLU A 77 17.01 0.32 5.56
CA GLU A 77 15.63 0.46 5.07
C GLU A 77 15.57 0.90 3.60
N TYR A 78 16.50 1.76 3.17
CA TYR A 78 16.55 2.19 1.77
C TYR A 78 16.94 1.05 0.83
N GLU A 79 17.94 0.24 1.16
CA GLU A 79 18.38 -0.87 0.32
C GLU A 79 17.29 -1.93 0.15
N GLU A 80 16.60 -2.29 1.25
CA GLU A 80 15.44 -3.19 1.24
C GLU A 80 14.35 -2.67 0.28
N LEU A 81 14.00 -1.39 0.34
CA LEU A 81 12.94 -0.83 -0.51
C LEU A 81 13.37 -0.50 -1.94
N TYR A 82 14.66 -0.23 -2.15
CA TYR A 82 15.17 0.18 -3.46
C TYR A 82 15.14 -0.99 -4.46
N TYR A 83 15.51 -2.18 -3.99
CA TYR A 83 15.68 -3.38 -4.81
C TYR A 83 14.34 -3.89 -5.38
N PHE A 84 13.26 -3.85 -4.60
CA PHE A 84 12.01 -4.53 -4.98
C PHE A 84 11.01 -3.70 -5.80
N TYR A 85 11.09 -2.38 -5.72
CA TYR A 85 10.03 -1.51 -6.24
C TYR A 85 10.46 -0.68 -7.48
N ASP A 86 11.41 -1.12 -8.31
CA ASP A 86 11.83 -0.31 -9.47
C ASP A 86 10.75 -0.24 -10.56
N ASP A 87 9.98 0.85 -10.55
CA ASP A 87 8.96 1.21 -11.55
C ASP A 87 9.55 1.56 -12.95
N THR A 88 10.79 1.17 -13.26
CA THR A 88 11.33 1.34 -14.62
C THR A 88 10.68 0.28 -15.50
N GLU A 89 9.62 0.68 -16.20
CA GLU A 89 9.13 -0.02 -17.38
C GLU A 89 10.34 -0.33 -18.26
N ASP A 90 10.61 -1.60 -18.55
CA ASP A 90 11.06 -2.04 -19.86
C ASP A 90 11.22 -3.56 -19.96
N GLU A 91 10.78 -4.06 -21.13
CA GLU A 91 11.05 -5.36 -21.77
C GLU A 91 10.17 -6.58 -21.43
N GLU A 92 9.85 -7.35 -22.49
CA GLU A 92 9.25 -8.68 -22.40
C GLU A 92 10.17 -9.56 -21.55
N TRP A 93 9.75 -9.86 -20.32
CA TRP A 93 10.50 -10.73 -19.44
C TRP A 93 10.62 -12.12 -20.02
N THR A 94 11.82 -12.66 -19.99
CA THR A 94 12.07 -14.08 -20.19
C THR A 94 11.38 -14.91 -19.10
N GLU A 95 11.14 -16.19 -19.35
CA GLU A 95 10.53 -17.10 -18.37
C GLU A 95 11.34 -17.18 -17.06
N GLU A 96 12.67 -17.09 -17.13
CA GLU A 96 13.56 -17.04 -15.96
C GLU A 96 13.41 -15.74 -15.17
N GLU A 97 13.20 -14.60 -15.84
CA GLU A 97 12.93 -13.31 -15.19
C GLU A 97 11.54 -13.30 -14.55
N TRP A 98 10.54 -13.91 -15.19
CA TRP A 98 9.20 -14.08 -14.62
C TRP A 98 9.21 -14.99 -13.39
N MET A 99 9.97 -16.09 -13.43
CA MET A 99 10.15 -16.95 -12.26
C MET A 99 10.87 -16.23 -11.12
N ALA A 100 11.98 -15.53 -11.39
CA ALA A 100 12.69 -14.74 -10.39
C ALA A 100 11.81 -13.61 -9.82
N TYR A 101 10.94 -13.03 -10.65
CA TYR A 101 9.92 -12.07 -10.23
C TYR A 101 8.92 -12.71 -9.26
N THR A 102 8.42 -13.92 -9.55
CA THR A 102 7.51 -14.62 -8.63
C THR A 102 8.17 -15.05 -7.32
N GLU A 103 9.46 -15.42 -7.35
CA GLU A 103 10.26 -15.74 -6.15
C GLU A 103 10.52 -14.51 -5.27
N SER A 104 10.36 -13.29 -5.79
CA SER A 104 10.56 -12.05 -5.03
C SER A 104 9.37 -11.64 -4.15
N TYR A 105 8.25 -12.36 -4.21
CA TYR A 105 7.05 -12.07 -3.42
C TYR A 105 7.30 -12.12 -1.92
N GLU A 106 7.83 -13.25 -1.44
CA GLU A 106 8.09 -13.44 -0.01
C GLU A 106 9.05 -12.37 0.50
N GLN A 107 9.98 -11.93 -0.36
CA GLN A 107 10.93 -10.88 -0.04
C GLN A 107 10.24 -9.50 0.01
N ARG A 108 9.35 -9.17 -0.94
CA ARG A 108 8.54 -7.93 -0.91
C ARG A 108 7.67 -7.84 0.34
N GLU A 109 7.00 -8.93 0.68
CA GLU A 109 6.23 -9.06 1.91
C GLU A 109 7.12 -8.83 3.14
N GLN A 110 8.27 -9.53 3.22
CA GLN A 110 9.23 -9.36 4.30
C GLN A 110 9.75 -7.93 4.41
N SER A 111 10.09 -7.27 3.29
CA SER A 111 10.58 -5.89 3.29
C SER A 111 9.50 -4.90 3.74
N LEU A 112 8.23 -5.07 3.32
CA LEU A 112 7.13 -4.22 3.80
C LEU A 112 6.86 -4.44 5.30
N ASN A 113 6.85 -5.70 5.74
CA ASN A 113 6.69 -6.04 7.15
C ASN A 113 7.80 -5.44 8.00
N TYR A 114 9.06 -5.62 7.58
CA TYR A 114 10.22 -5.04 8.25
C TYR A 114 10.13 -3.51 8.33
N LEU A 115 9.71 -2.86 7.24
CA LEU A 115 9.54 -1.41 7.21
C LEU A 115 8.48 -0.94 8.22
N LEU A 116 7.29 -1.55 8.19
CA LEU A 116 6.19 -1.17 9.08
C LEU A 116 6.53 -1.42 10.54
N GLU A 117 7.20 -2.55 10.84
CA GLU A 117 7.69 -2.86 12.17
C GLU A 117 8.65 -1.77 12.67
N LYS A 118 9.67 -1.41 11.87
CA LYS A 118 10.65 -0.37 12.25
C LYS A 118 10.03 1.00 12.48
N LEU A 119 9.10 1.40 11.61
CA LEU A 119 8.38 2.68 11.76
C LEU A 119 7.52 2.70 13.02
N CYS A 120 6.81 1.60 13.30
CA CYS A 120 6.00 1.47 14.50
C CYS A 120 6.86 1.46 15.77
N GLU A 121 7.97 0.71 15.77
CA GLU A 121 8.95 0.70 16.86
C GLU A 121 9.47 2.12 17.17
N LYS A 122 9.85 2.88 16.15
CA LYS A 122 10.33 4.27 16.28
C LYS A 122 9.28 5.19 16.91
N LYS A 123 7.99 4.92 16.67
CA LYS A 123 6.86 5.67 17.23
C LYS A 123 6.32 5.11 18.54
N GLY A 124 6.83 3.96 19.00
CA GLY A 124 6.30 3.26 20.17
C GLY A 124 4.88 2.72 19.96
N LEU A 125 4.55 2.32 18.73
CA LEU A 125 3.28 1.71 18.34
C LEU A 125 3.44 0.19 18.25
N ASN A 126 2.36 -0.54 18.52
CA ASN A 126 2.33 -1.99 18.27
C ASN A 126 1.93 -2.25 16.83
N TYR A 127 2.62 -3.21 16.23
CA TYR A 127 2.39 -3.64 14.86
C TYR A 127 2.10 -5.14 14.85
N TYR A 128 1.07 -5.52 14.11
CA TYR A 128 0.66 -6.90 13.90
C TYR A 128 0.47 -7.14 12.42
N TYR A 129 0.73 -8.34 11.95
CA TYR A 129 0.36 -8.76 10.61
C TYR A 129 -0.01 -10.23 10.63
N GLU A 130 -0.92 -10.64 9.74
CA GLU A 130 -1.31 -12.03 9.56
C GLU A 130 -1.93 -12.19 8.16
N ASN A 131 -1.83 -13.38 7.57
CA ASN A 131 -2.52 -13.69 6.31
C ASN A 131 -3.99 -14.09 6.56
N SER A 132 -4.86 -13.89 5.58
CA SER A 132 -6.30 -14.08 5.78
C SER A 132 -6.69 -15.54 5.98
N MET A 133 -5.94 -16.49 5.40
CA MET A 133 -6.12 -17.92 5.65
C MET A 133 -5.88 -18.28 7.13
N ASN A 134 -4.78 -17.82 7.73
CA ASN A 134 -4.47 -18.02 9.14
C ASN A 134 -5.50 -17.33 10.03
N ILE A 135 -5.94 -16.12 9.65
CA ILE A 135 -7.04 -15.43 10.35
C ILE A 135 -8.31 -16.27 10.32
N PHE A 136 -8.69 -16.80 9.16
CA PHE A 136 -9.86 -17.65 8.96
C PHE A 136 -9.80 -18.93 9.81
N ILE A 137 -8.66 -19.63 9.79
CA ILE A 137 -8.40 -20.84 10.59
C ILE A 137 -8.48 -20.51 12.09
N GLY A 138 -7.83 -19.42 12.53
CA GLY A 138 -7.95 -18.93 13.89
C GLY A 138 -7.01 -19.51 14.92
N LYS A 139 -6.04 -20.31 14.51
CA LYS A 139 -5.13 -20.99 15.41
C LYS A 139 -3.91 -20.11 15.68
N ASP A 140 -3.61 -19.88 16.95
CA ASP A 140 -2.45 -19.11 17.41
C ASP A 140 -2.38 -17.65 16.92
N ILE A 141 -3.50 -17.08 16.45
CA ILE A 141 -3.60 -15.67 16.08
C ILE A 141 -3.95 -14.77 17.27
N ASN A 142 -3.61 -13.48 17.18
CA ASN A 142 -4.06 -12.49 18.15
C ASN A 142 -5.55 -12.16 17.95
N MET A 143 -6.42 -12.85 18.69
CA MET A 143 -7.87 -12.68 18.61
C MET A 143 -8.37 -11.29 19.00
N ASP A 144 -7.64 -10.55 19.85
CA ASP A 144 -8.00 -9.18 20.20
C ASP A 144 -7.85 -8.22 19.00
N ILE A 145 -6.97 -8.56 18.06
CA ILE A 145 -6.71 -7.78 16.84
C ILE A 145 -7.49 -8.31 15.64
N PHE A 146 -7.48 -9.62 15.42
CA PHE A 146 -7.99 -10.28 14.21
C PHE A 146 -9.33 -11.01 14.39
N GLY A 147 -9.92 -11.04 15.60
CA GLY A 147 -11.16 -11.78 15.84
C GLY A 147 -12.35 -11.30 15.02
N GLU A 148 -12.45 -9.99 14.76
CA GLU A 148 -13.49 -9.44 13.88
C GLU A 148 -13.26 -9.79 12.41
N HIS A 149 -12.00 -9.80 11.94
CA HIS A 149 -11.65 -10.23 10.59
C HIS A 149 -11.99 -11.70 10.38
N GLN A 150 -11.63 -12.56 11.32
CA GLN A 150 -11.99 -13.98 11.28
C GLN A 150 -13.49 -14.17 11.12
N LYS A 151 -14.28 -13.43 11.93
CA LYS A 151 -15.72 -13.51 11.85
C LYS A 151 -16.24 -13.11 10.47
N VAL A 152 -15.75 -12.01 9.91
CA VAL A 152 -16.13 -11.55 8.57
C VAL A 152 -15.78 -12.61 7.52
N PHE A 153 -14.55 -13.12 7.52
CA PHE A 153 -14.14 -14.15 6.56
C PHE A 153 -14.99 -15.42 6.68
N ARG A 154 -15.31 -15.86 7.90
CA ARG A 154 -16.19 -17.01 8.13
C ARG A 154 -17.62 -16.77 7.68
N ASP A 155 -18.15 -15.57 7.93
CA ASP A 155 -19.49 -15.17 7.49
C ASP A 155 -19.59 -15.13 5.95
N ASP A 156 -18.50 -14.82 5.24
CA ASP A 156 -18.44 -14.76 3.77
C ASP A 156 -18.38 -16.14 3.09
N VAL A 157 -17.96 -17.20 3.80
CA VAL A 157 -18.00 -18.60 3.30
C VAL A 157 -19.39 -19.23 3.44
N VAL A 158 -20.26 -18.67 4.30
CA VAL A 158 -21.58 -19.23 4.57
C VAL A 158 -22.49 -19.10 3.34
N ASP A 159 -22.65 -20.21 2.61
CA ASP A 159 -23.55 -20.30 1.47
C ASP A 159 -25.03 -20.13 1.88
N TYR A 160 -25.89 -19.68 0.95
CA TYR A 160 -27.31 -19.42 1.21
C TYR A 160 -28.08 -20.70 1.66
N GLY A 161 -28.03 -21.03 2.95
CA GLY A 161 -28.88 -22.06 3.57
C GLY A 161 -28.24 -22.96 4.61
N GLU A 162 -26.92 -23.00 4.73
CA GLU A 162 -26.23 -23.87 5.69
C GLU A 162 -25.41 -23.04 6.68
N VAL A 163 -25.59 -23.26 7.98
CA VAL A 163 -24.71 -22.65 9.00
C VAL A 163 -23.51 -23.58 9.12
N ALA A 164 -22.36 -23.20 8.56
CA ALA A 164 -21.12 -23.92 8.75
C ALA A 164 -20.73 -23.91 10.23
N ASN A 165 -20.49 -25.09 10.83
CA ASN A 165 -20.01 -25.18 12.20
C ASN A 165 -18.48 -25.23 12.23
N PHE A 166 -17.85 -24.08 11.99
CA PHE A 166 -16.39 -23.93 11.98
C PHE A 166 -15.70 -24.37 13.28
N GLU A 167 -16.43 -24.45 14.40
CA GLU A 167 -15.86 -24.91 15.69
C GLU A 167 -15.60 -26.42 15.75
N ASP A 168 -16.31 -27.21 14.93
CA ASP A 168 -16.17 -28.67 14.88
C ASP A 168 -15.17 -29.14 13.80
N MET A 169 -14.75 -28.23 12.92
CA MET A 169 -13.85 -28.52 11.80
C MET A 169 -12.39 -28.49 12.25
N ASP A 170 -11.58 -29.39 11.68
CA ASP A 170 -10.14 -29.33 11.89
C ASP A 170 -9.44 -28.32 10.94
N GLU A 171 -8.13 -28.15 11.11
CA GLU A 171 -7.34 -27.17 10.36
C GLU A 171 -7.27 -27.47 8.87
N GLU A 172 -7.28 -28.76 8.48
CA GLU A 172 -7.25 -29.18 7.08
C GLU A 172 -8.60 -28.92 6.43
N GLU A 173 -9.69 -29.24 7.13
CA GLU A 173 -11.06 -28.93 6.69
C GLU A 173 -11.29 -27.42 6.54
N LEU A 174 -10.84 -26.60 7.50
CA LEU A 174 -10.93 -25.13 7.41
C LEU A 174 -10.09 -24.55 6.27
N SER A 175 -8.92 -25.13 6.02
CA SER A 175 -8.06 -24.76 4.89
C SER A 175 -8.78 -25.03 3.56
N ASP A 176 -9.40 -26.20 3.42
CA ASP A 176 -10.12 -26.58 2.20
C ASP A 176 -11.32 -25.66 1.95
N GLU A 177 -12.13 -25.38 2.97
CA GLU A 177 -13.24 -24.42 2.86
C GLU A 177 -12.78 -23.02 2.44
N TYR A 178 -11.67 -22.55 3.01
CA TYR A 178 -11.08 -21.26 2.62
C TYR A 178 -10.66 -21.26 1.14
N CYS A 179 -9.96 -22.31 0.69
CA CYS A 179 -9.50 -22.41 -0.69
C CYS A 179 -10.65 -22.58 -1.70
N ASP A 180 -11.76 -23.20 -1.29
CA ASP A 180 -12.95 -23.35 -2.12
C ASP A 180 -13.71 -22.01 -2.25
N ALA A 181 -13.71 -21.19 -1.20
CA ALA A 181 -14.44 -19.91 -1.17
C ALA A 181 -13.65 -18.71 -1.71
N PHE A 182 -12.33 -18.69 -1.53
CA PHE A 182 -11.49 -17.54 -1.84
C PHE A 182 -10.47 -17.86 -2.93
N GLU A 183 -10.36 -16.99 -3.93
CA GLU A 183 -9.45 -17.18 -5.08
C GLU A 183 -8.05 -16.59 -4.83
N ASP A 184 -7.87 -15.77 -3.79
CA ASP A 184 -6.60 -15.13 -3.43
C ASP A 184 -6.49 -14.95 -1.91
N ASP A 185 -5.26 -14.88 -1.42
CA ASP A 185 -4.96 -14.58 -0.01
C ASP A 185 -4.61 -13.09 0.16
N LEU A 186 -4.83 -12.60 1.38
CA LEU A 186 -4.66 -11.20 1.75
C LEU A 186 -3.71 -11.13 2.94
N LEU A 187 -2.74 -10.22 2.87
CA LEU A 187 -1.93 -9.86 4.03
C LEU A 187 -2.61 -8.69 4.76
N CYS A 188 -2.99 -8.93 6.01
CA CYS A 188 -3.60 -7.92 6.86
C CYS A 188 -2.56 -7.37 7.83
N HIS A 189 -2.23 -6.09 7.69
CA HIS A 189 -1.34 -5.36 8.57
C HIS A 189 -2.17 -4.46 9.50
N VAL A 190 -1.86 -4.43 10.79
CA VAL A 190 -2.57 -3.63 11.79
C VAL A 190 -1.58 -2.81 12.61
N ILE A 191 -1.79 -1.50 12.64
CA ILE A 191 -1.09 -0.57 13.53
C ILE A 191 -2.05 -0.20 14.66
N GLU A 192 -1.75 -0.67 15.86
CA GLU A 192 -2.62 -0.49 17.02
C GLU A 192 -2.58 0.93 17.56
N ASN A 193 -3.73 1.47 17.96
CA ASN A 193 -3.87 2.80 18.57
C ASN A 193 -3.33 3.95 17.68
N PHE A 194 -3.40 3.77 16.36
CA PHE A 194 -3.00 4.76 15.37
C PHE A 194 -4.14 4.94 14.36
N GLU A 195 -4.66 6.16 14.24
CA GLU A 195 -5.74 6.47 13.31
C GLU A 195 -5.26 7.44 12.22
N LEU A 196 -5.23 6.96 10.98
CA LEU A 196 -5.09 7.80 9.81
C LEU A 196 -6.30 8.72 9.62
N THR A 197 -6.02 9.93 9.15
CA THR A 197 -7.09 10.85 8.72
C THR A 197 -7.73 10.36 7.42
N GLN A 198 -8.99 10.74 7.18
CA GLN A 198 -9.70 10.43 5.94
C GLN A 198 -8.91 10.79 4.68
N LEU A 199 -8.20 11.94 4.69
CA LEU A 199 -7.40 12.39 3.55
C LEU A 199 -6.19 11.47 3.30
N GLN A 200 -5.56 10.95 4.35
CA GLN A 200 -4.42 10.03 4.24
C GLN A 200 -4.89 8.66 3.75
N ILE A 201 -6.04 8.19 4.24
CA ILE A 201 -6.69 6.96 3.76
C ILE A 201 -7.00 7.06 2.26
N GLU A 202 -7.65 8.14 1.83
CA GLU A 202 -7.95 8.39 0.42
C GLU A 202 -6.70 8.44 -0.45
N LEU A 203 -5.62 9.05 0.06
CA LEU A 203 -4.34 9.11 -0.64
C LEU A 203 -3.73 7.73 -0.84
N LEU A 204 -3.72 6.88 0.19
CA LEU A 204 -3.11 5.53 0.13
C LEU A 204 -3.94 4.60 -0.76
N ASN A 205 -5.26 4.59 -0.58
CA ASN A 205 -6.18 3.76 -1.37
C ASN A 205 -6.13 4.08 -2.86
N LYS A 206 -5.84 5.33 -3.24
CA LYS A 206 -5.67 5.71 -4.64
C LYS A 206 -4.58 4.92 -5.36
N TYR A 207 -3.56 4.45 -4.63
CA TYR A 207 -2.43 3.71 -5.18
C TYR A 207 -2.52 2.19 -4.98
N LEU A 208 -3.52 1.73 -4.25
CA LEU A 208 -3.92 0.32 -4.19
C LEU A 208 -4.99 0.13 -5.27
N HIS A 209 -4.58 -0.02 -6.52
CA HIS A 209 -5.52 -0.33 -7.59
C HIS A 209 -5.91 -1.80 -7.51
N ASP A 210 -7.19 -2.04 -7.29
CA ASP A 210 -7.81 -3.33 -7.51
C ASP A 210 -7.90 -3.57 -9.03
N THR A 211 -7.22 -4.60 -9.55
CA THR A 211 -7.25 -4.91 -11.00
C THR A 211 -8.59 -5.52 -11.43
N GLY A 212 -9.55 -5.65 -10.51
CA GLY A 212 -10.94 -6.00 -10.80
C GLY A 212 -11.17 -7.49 -11.01
N TYR A 213 -10.20 -8.33 -10.64
CA TYR A 213 -10.24 -9.78 -10.77
C TYR A 213 -10.16 -10.54 -9.44
N PHE A 214 -10.19 -9.85 -8.29
CA PHE A 214 -9.89 -10.48 -6.99
C PHE A 214 -11.08 -10.53 -6.05
N THR A 215 -11.13 -11.57 -5.22
CA THR A 215 -12.16 -11.76 -4.19
C THR A 215 -12.04 -10.72 -3.06
N TYR A 216 -10.83 -10.24 -2.75
CA TYR A 216 -10.57 -9.23 -1.72
C TYR A 216 -9.92 -7.97 -2.28
N PRO A 217 -10.53 -6.78 -2.10
CA PRO A 217 -9.91 -5.53 -2.50
C PRO A 217 -8.79 -5.16 -1.52
N SER A 218 -7.63 -4.77 -2.06
CA SER A 218 -6.59 -4.11 -1.27
C SER A 218 -7.08 -2.74 -0.78
N GLN A 219 -6.93 -2.46 0.51
CA GLN A 219 -7.44 -1.24 1.12
C GLN A 219 -6.69 -0.84 2.39
N VAL A 220 -6.76 0.45 2.70
CA VAL A 220 -6.37 1.06 3.95
C VAL A 220 -7.60 1.67 4.59
N TYR A 221 -7.81 1.43 5.89
CA TYR A 221 -8.90 2.04 6.64
C TYR A 221 -8.58 2.13 8.13
N THR A 222 -9.43 2.82 8.89
CA THR A 222 -9.36 2.87 10.35
C THR A 222 -10.63 2.31 10.96
N LYS A 223 -10.48 1.54 12.04
CA LYS A 223 -11.60 0.99 12.82
C LYS A 223 -11.17 0.84 14.27
N SER A 224 -12.04 1.26 15.19
CA SER A 224 -11.84 1.07 16.64
C SER A 224 -10.49 1.56 17.19
N GLY A 225 -9.95 2.68 16.70
CA GLY A 225 -8.65 3.19 17.15
C GLY A 225 -7.43 2.66 16.40
N ASN A 226 -7.61 1.72 15.47
CA ASN A 226 -6.51 1.07 14.75
C ASN A 226 -6.52 1.44 13.25
N THR A 227 -5.34 1.38 12.62
CA THR A 227 -5.19 1.45 11.17
C THR A 227 -4.94 0.06 10.62
N TYR A 228 -5.72 -0.30 9.60
CA TYR A 228 -5.60 -1.54 8.86
C TYR A 228 -5.08 -1.25 7.47
N ILE A 229 -4.09 -2.01 7.02
CA ILE A 229 -3.58 -2.00 5.65
C ILE A 229 -3.71 -3.44 5.17
N GLU A 230 -4.65 -3.66 4.28
CA GLU A 230 -4.96 -4.94 3.68
C GLU A 230 -4.43 -4.92 2.25
N ILE A 231 -3.55 -5.85 1.92
CA ILE A 231 -2.98 -5.95 0.57
C ILE A 231 -3.15 -7.37 0.07
N SER A 232 -3.89 -7.52 -1.04
CA SER A 232 -4.01 -8.81 -1.70
C SER A 232 -2.65 -9.25 -2.21
N ARG A 233 -2.42 -10.57 -2.17
CA ARG A 233 -1.17 -11.15 -2.65
C ARG A 233 -0.90 -10.75 -4.09
N ASN A 234 -1.90 -10.77 -4.96
CA ASN A 234 -1.77 -10.27 -6.33
C ASN A 234 -1.47 -8.77 -6.45
N THR A 235 -1.99 -7.93 -5.54
CA THR A 235 -1.65 -6.49 -5.54
C THR A 235 -0.18 -6.27 -5.15
N MET A 236 0.35 -7.05 -4.20
CA MET A 236 1.79 -7.06 -3.87
C MET A 236 2.65 -7.48 -5.07
N PHE A 237 2.13 -8.37 -5.93
CA PHE A 237 2.77 -8.74 -7.18
C PHE A 237 2.73 -7.61 -8.20
N GLU A 238 1.57 -7.05 -8.54
CA GLU A 238 1.40 -6.28 -9.77
C GLU A 238 1.40 -4.75 -9.57
N SER A 239 1.09 -4.25 -8.37
CA SER A 239 0.54 -2.89 -8.23
C SER A 239 1.08 -2.07 -7.05
N VAL A 240 1.70 -2.66 -6.03
CA VAL A 240 2.38 -1.88 -4.98
C VAL A 240 3.67 -1.28 -5.56
N GLY A 241 3.57 -0.12 -6.21
CA GLY A 241 4.73 0.59 -6.77
C GLY A 241 5.46 1.46 -5.74
N LYS A 242 6.65 1.99 -6.10
CA LYS A 242 7.42 2.95 -5.26
C LYS A 242 6.56 4.07 -4.71
N THR A 243 5.54 4.50 -5.47
CA THR A 243 4.65 5.61 -5.07
C THR A 243 3.78 5.27 -3.85
N PHE A 244 3.25 4.05 -3.73
CA PHE A 244 2.50 3.65 -2.54
C PHE A 244 3.41 3.65 -1.31
N ILE A 245 4.58 3.02 -1.41
CA ILE A 245 5.52 2.91 -0.28
C ILE A 245 6.01 4.28 0.18
N VAL A 246 6.36 5.20 -0.73
CA VAL A 246 6.72 6.57 -0.33
C VAL A 246 5.54 7.25 0.37
N ASN A 247 4.32 7.14 -0.15
CA ASN A 247 3.16 7.75 0.49
C ASN A 247 2.90 7.18 1.89
N LEU A 248 3.00 5.86 2.04
CA LEU A 248 2.88 5.19 3.32
C LEU A 248 3.92 5.74 4.32
N LEU A 249 5.19 5.81 3.91
CA LEU A 249 6.26 6.39 4.73
C LEU A 249 5.99 7.83 5.12
N LEU A 250 5.59 8.65 4.15
CA LEU A 250 5.33 10.06 4.37
C LEU A 250 4.15 10.30 5.31
N VAL A 251 3.11 9.48 5.21
CA VAL A 251 1.96 9.49 6.13
C VAL A 251 2.39 9.04 7.52
N LEU A 252 3.11 7.93 7.62
CA LEU A 252 3.58 7.38 8.88
C LEU A 252 4.64 8.26 9.55
N GLU A 253 5.35 9.13 8.85
CA GLU A 253 6.29 10.11 9.42
C GLU A 253 5.66 11.50 9.67
N ASP A 254 4.34 11.63 9.52
CA ASP A 254 3.59 12.90 9.67
C ASP A 254 4.09 14.03 8.74
N LEU A 255 4.62 13.66 7.58
CA LEU A 255 5.18 14.59 6.59
C LEU A 255 4.13 15.06 5.59
N ILE A 256 3.04 14.30 5.40
CA ILE A 256 1.99 14.65 4.44
C ILE A 256 0.56 14.71 4.95
#